data_AF-A0A1F8SFY4-F1
#
_entry.id   AF-A0A1F8SFY4-F1
#
_cell.length_a   1.000
_cell.length_b   1.000
_cell.length_c   1.000
_cell.angle_alpha   90.00
_cell.angle_beta   90.00
_cell.angle_gamma   90.00
#
_symmetry.space_group_name_H-M   'P 1'
#
loop_
_entity.id
_entity.type
_entity.pdbx_description
1 polymer ?
#
loop_
_entity_poly.entity_id
_entity_poly.type
_entity_poly.pdbx_seq_one_letter_code
_entity_poly.pdbx_strand_id
1 'polypeptide(L)'
;MAQPLVMGDKIQGQCAIHQVPNPASGAPQPSPAPMPFSAPLLQGLEQTVTIGGKAVAVVGASGFNTPPHVGLHPSDPYMVPTTQQGQVLSGSPTVTAGGKPIATSSSQVSMCAQVPGQPVATVSDVTVA
;
A
#
# COMPACT_ATOMS: atom_id res chain seq x y z
N MET A 1 1.92 20.84 6.36
CA MET A 1 1.69 20.42 4.96
C MET A 1 2.31 19.06 4.77
N ALA A 2 1.72 18.18 3.96
CA ALA A 2 2.17 16.80 3.81
C ALA A 2 2.99 16.62 2.54
N GLN A 3 3.96 15.70 2.55
CA GLN A 3 4.80 15.41 1.39
C GLN A 3 3.99 14.62 0.36
N PRO A 4 4.06 14.93 -0.95
CA PRO A 4 3.39 14.14 -1.97
C PRO A 4 4.03 12.75 -2.06
N LEU A 5 3.22 11.76 -2.41
CA LEU A 5 3.70 10.44 -2.77
C LEU A 5 3.99 10.38 -4.28
N VAL A 6 5.06 9.70 -4.65
CA VAL A 6 5.49 9.50 -6.04
C VAL A 6 5.74 8.03 -6.34
N MET A 7 5.98 7.72 -7.61
CA MET A 7 6.34 6.37 -8.06
C MET A 7 7.47 5.76 -7.20
N GLY A 8 7.21 4.56 -6.69
CA GLY A 8 8.16 3.80 -5.87
C GLY A 8 8.13 4.13 -4.37
N ASP A 9 7.41 5.17 -3.95
CA ASP A 9 7.05 5.35 -2.54
C ASP A 9 6.20 4.17 -2.06
N LYS A 10 6.16 3.93 -0.75
CA LYS A 10 5.65 2.66 -0.21
C LYS A 10 4.44 2.86 0.67
N ILE A 11 3.52 1.90 0.62
CA ILE A 11 2.55 1.65 1.68
C ILE A 11 3.14 0.56 2.57
N GLN A 12 3.30 0.85 3.86
CA GLN A 12 3.90 -0.06 4.83
C GLN A 12 3.00 -0.30 6.04
N GLY A 13 3.20 -1.42 6.73
CA GLY A 13 2.49 -1.72 7.97
C GLY A 13 2.66 -3.15 8.43
N GLN A 14 1.78 -3.56 9.34
CA GLN A 14 1.75 -4.89 9.95
C GLN A 14 0.40 -5.54 9.68
N CYS A 15 0.40 -6.68 9.01
CA CYS A 15 -0.80 -7.36 8.55
C CYS A 15 -1.20 -8.48 9.51
N ALA A 16 -2.33 -8.34 10.20
CA ALA A 16 -2.77 -9.27 11.24
C ALA A 16 -3.95 -10.17 10.81
N ILE A 17 -4.32 -10.18 9.53
CA ILE A 17 -5.56 -10.82 9.04
C ILE A 17 -5.34 -12.20 8.41
N HIS A 18 -4.12 -12.72 8.44
CA HIS A 18 -3.75 -13.94 7.72
C HIS A 18 -3.89 -15.21 8.54
N GLN A 19 -4.08 -16.32 7.83
CA GLN A 19 -4.12 -17.68 8.33
C GLN A 19 -2.88 -18.46 7.89
N VAL A 20 -2.34 -19.24 8.82
CA VAL A 20 -1.19 -20.13 8.60
C VAL A 20 -1.59 -21.58 8.90
N PRO A 21 -0.91 -22.59 8.32
CA PRO A 21 -1.17 -23.99 8.67
C PRO A 21 -0.78 -24.30 10.11
N ASN A 22 -1.63 -25.04 10.82
CA ASN A 22 -1.30 -25.55 12.14
C ASN A 22 -0.18 -26.61 12.07
N PRO A 23 0.91 -26.49 12.85
CA PRO A 23 2.03 -27.43 12.77
C PRO A 23 1.65 -28.90 13.05
N ALA A 24 0.64 -29.13 13.90
CA ALA A 24 0.22 -30.48 14.30
C ALA A 24 -0.88 -31.06 13.40
N SER A 25 -1.84 -30.24 12.96
CA SER A 25 -3.02 -30.73 12.23
C SER A 25 -3.10 -30.29 10.77
N GLY A 26 -2.28 -29.33 10.34
CA GLY A 26 -2.38 -28.67 9.04
C GLY A 26 -3.59 -27.74 8.87
N ALA A 27 -4.53 -27.73 9.82
CA ALA A 27 -5.73 -26.91 9.76
C ALA A 27 -5.39 -25.41 9.76
N PRO A 28 -6.20 -24.56 9.09
CA PRO A 28 -6.00 -23.12 9.14
C PRO A 28 -6.13 -22.58 10.57
N GLN A 29 -5.20 -21.72 10.98
CA GLN A 29 -5.28 -20.94 12.22
C GLN A 29 -4.84 -19.49 11.98
N PRO A 30 -5.27 -18.52 12.80
CA PRO A 30 -4.74 -17.16 12.73
C PRO A 30 -3.21 -17.14 12.87
N SER A 31 -2.54 -16.29 12.09
CA SER A 31 -1.10 -16.08 12.23
C SER A 31 -0.76 -15.66 13.68
N PRO A 32 0.23 -16.30 14.34
CA PRO A 32 0.58 -15.99 15.72
C PRO A 32 1.17 -14.58 15.91
N ALA A 33 1.62 -13.93 14.82
CA ALA A 33 2.08 -12.56 14.82
C ALA A 33 1.68 -11.85 13.51
N PRO A 34 1.51 -10.51 13.54
CA PRO A 34 1.36 -9.72 12.33
C PRO A 34 2.55 -9.87 11.38
N MET A 35 2.29 -9.91 10.09
CA MET A 35 3.30 -10.05 9.04
C MET A 35 3.67 -8.67 8.47
N PRO A 36 4.95 -8.38 8.22
CA PRO A 36 5.35 -7.12 7.63
C PRO A 36 4.73 -6.96 6.24
N PHE A 37 4.32 -5.73 5.91
CA PHE A 37 3.77 -5.36 4.62
C PHE A 37 4.56 -4.17 4.06
N SER A 38 4.90 -4.24 2.77
CA SER A 38 5.57 -3.16 2.05
C SER A 38 5.25 -3.22 0.56
N ALA A 39 4.32 -2.39 0.10
CA ALA A 39 3.93 -2.31 -1.31
C ALA A 39 4.45 -1.01 -1.95
N PRO A 40 5.35 -1.09 -2.96
CA PRO A 40 5.75 0.08 -3.73
C PRO A 40 4.62 0.53 -4.66
N LEU A 41 4.32 1.82 -4.69
CA LEU A 41 3.33 2.43 -5.57
C LEU A 41 3.85 2.45 -7.00
N LEU A 42 3.36 1.51 -7.82
CA LEU A 42 3.79 1.30 -9.20
C LEU A 42 2.61 1.29 -10.18
N GLN A 43 1.38 1.27 -9.69
CA GLN A 43 0.15 1.17 -10.47
C GLN A 43 -0.75 2.37 -10.20
N GLY A 44 -1.57 2.76 -11.19
CA GLY A 44 -2.56 3.83 -11.03
C GLY A 44 -1.98 5.23 -10.76
N LEU A 45 -0.71 5.45 -11.11
CA LEU A 45 -0.01 6.73 -11.01
C LEU A 45 -0.46 7.69 -12.14
N GLU A 46 -0.34 9.00 -11.91
CA GLU A 46 -0.55 10.01 -12.95
C GLU A 46 0.78 10.30 -13.66
N GLN A 47 0.91 9.80 -14.89
CA GLN A 47 2.19 9.78 -15.62
C GLN A 47 2.58 11.15 -16.19
N THR A 48 1.61 12.05 -16.40
CA THR A 48 1.87 13.36 -17.03
C THR A 48 2.34 14.42 -16.02
N VAL A 49 2.14 14.18 -14.73
CA VAL A 49 2.55 15.07 -13.64
C VAL A 49 3.66 14.38 -12.85
N THR A 50 4.86 14.98 -12.87
CA THR A 50 6.02 14.41 -12.18
C THR A 50 6.54 15.33 -11.08
N ILE A 51 7.06 14.74 -10.01
CA ILE A 51 7.73 15.42 -8.92
C ILE A 51 9.09 14.74 -8.74
N GLY A 52 10.18 15.51 -8.83
CA GLY A 52 11.53 14.94 -8.82
C GLY A 52 11.79 13.92 -9.93
N GLY A 53 11.13 14.09 -11.09
CA GLY A 53 11.24 13.17 -12.24
C GLY A 53 10.45 11.86 -12.12
N LYS A 54 9.65 11.70 -11.06
CA LYS A 54 8.81 10.51 -10.82
C LYS A 54 7.34 10.85 -10.97
N ALA A 55 6.55 9.98 -11.60
CA ALA A 55 5.11 10.13 -11.72
C ALA A 55 4.46 10.27 -10.34
N VAL A 56 3.50 11.20 -10.20
CA VAL A 56 2.83 11.46 -8.92
C VAL A 56 1.80 10.38 -8.60
N ALA A 57 1.72 9.97 -7.34
CA ALA A 57 0.65 9.09 -6.89
C ALA A 57 -0.62 9.91 -6.62
N VAL A 58 -1.76 9.35 -7.02
CA VAL A 58 -3.10 9.92 -6.84
C VAL A 58 -4.01 8.92 -6.14
N VAL A 59 -5.21 9.34 -5.74
CA VAL A 59 -6.22 8.41 -5.20
C VAL A 59 -6.45 7.24 -6.17
N GLY A 60 -6.42 6.02 -5.63
CA GLY A 60 -6.49 4.77 -6.37
C GLY A 60 -5.14 4.21 -6.82
N ALA A 61 -4.03 4.95 -6.69
CA ALA A 61 -2.69 4.42 -6.92
C ALA A 61 -2.40 3.25 -5.97
N SER A 62 -1.67 2.26 -6.45
CA SER A 62 -1.51 0.99 -5.75
C SER A 62 -0.20 0.27 -6.06
N GLY A 63 0.03 -0.81 -5.32
CA GLY A 63 1.13 -1.74 -5.51
C GLY A 63 0.88 -3.05 -4.79
N PHE A 64 1.73 -4.06 -5.05
CA PHE A 64 1.64 -5.36 -4.37
C PHE A 64 2.70 -5.49 -3.29
N ASN A 65 2.35 -6.18 -2.20
CA ASN A 65 3.27 -6.49 -1.12
C ASN A 65 4.53 -7.18 -1.65
N THR A 66 5.70 -6.64 -1.28
CA THR A 66 7.00 -7.12 -1.75
C THR A 66 8.00 -7.16 -0.59
N PRO A 67 8.48 -8.35 -0.18
CA PRO A 67 8.08 -9.67 -0.68
C PRO A 67 6.63 -10.02 -0.27
N PRO A 68 5.95 -10.92 -1.01
CA PRO A 68 4.64 -11.41 -0.61
C PRO A 68 4.74 -12.18 0.71
N HIS A 69 3.64 -12.25 1.46
CA HIS A 69 3.57 -13.09 2.65
C HIS A 69 3.81 -14.55 2.30
N VAL A 70 4.66 -15.19 3.10
CA VAL A 70 5.07 -16.59 2.93
C VAL A 70 4.43 -17.44 4.02
N GLY A 71 4.20 -18.73 3.72
CA GLY A 71 3.66 -19.68 4.70
C GLY A 71 2.17 -19.53 4.99
N LEU A 72 1.42 -18.84 4.12
CA LEU A 72 -0.03 -18.74 4.23
C LEU A 72 -0.70 -20.08 3.96
N HIS A 73 -1.79 -20.35 4.69
CA HIS A 73 -2.61 -21.53 4.46
C HIS A 73 -3.32 -21.45 3.09
N PRO A 74 -3.54 -22.57 2.37
CA PRO A 74 -4.19 -22.55 1.04
C PRO A 74 -5.61 -21.96 0.99
N SER A 75 -6.32 -21.93 2.12
CA SER A 75 -7.64 -21.29 2.23
C SER A 75 -7.57 -19.80 2.58
N ASP A 76 -6.39 -19.23 2.80
CA ASP A 76 -6.24 -17.80 3.05
C ASP A 76 -6.57 -17.02 1.76
N PRO A 77 -7.51 -16.07 1.79
CA PRO A 77 -7.91 -15.32 0.59
C PRO A 77 -6.76 -14.46 0.00
N TYR A 78 -5.70 -14.23 0.76
CA TYR A 78 -4.51 -13.49 0.39
C TYR A 78 -3.27 -14.36 0.16
N MET A 79 -3.44 -15.69 0.10
CA MET A 79 -2.37 -16.61 -0.29
C MET A 79 -1.78 -16.23 -1.66
N VAL A 80 -2.61 -15.73 -2.56
CA VAL A 80 -2.19 -15.29 -3.89
C VAL A 80 -1.51 -13.91 -3.80
N PRO A 81 -0.28 -13.72 -4.33
CA PRO A 81 0.42 -12.44 -4.22
C PRO A 81 -0.35 -11.24 -4.77
N THR A 82 -1.12 -11.43 -5.85
CA THR A 82 -1.92 -10.36 -6.47
C THR A 82 -3.09 -9.89 -5.62
N THR A 83 -3.50 -10.64 -4.59
CA THR A 83 -4.53 -10.20 -3.65
C THR A 83 -3.94 -9.45 -2.44
N GLN A 84 -2.61 -9.40 -2.30
CA GLN A 84 -1.90 -8.62 -1.28
C GLN A 84 -1.58 -7.19 -1.78
N GLN A 85 -2.63 -6.44 -2.15
CA GLN A 85 -2.48 -5.08 -2.66
C GLN A 85 -2.48 -4.04 -1.53
N GLY A 86 -1.70 -2.97 -1.70
CA GLY A 86 -1.85 -1.72 -0.96
C GLY A 86 -2.38 -0.63 -1.88
N GLN A 87 -3.30 0.21 -1.38
CA GLN A 87 -3.96 1.23 -2.20
C GLN A 87 -4.10 2.56 -1.46
N VAL A 88 -3.96 3.67 -2.20
CA VAL A 88 -4.27 5.02 -1.74
C VAL A 88 -5.77 5.27 -1.77
N LEU A 89 -6.33 5.63 -0.61
CA LEU A 89 -7.78 5.85 -0.43
C LEU A 89 -8.16 7.33 -0.36
N SER A 90 -7.24 8.21 0.06
CA SER A 90 -7.48 9.65 0.11
C SER A 90 -6.29 10.46 -0.40
N GLY A 91 -6.51 11.74 -0.68
CA GLY A 91 -5.50 12.67 -1.19
C GLY A 91 -5.81 14.10 -0.78
N SER A 92 -5.09 15.08 -1.36
CA SER A 92 -5.32 16.50 -1.11
C SER A 92 -6.75 16.91 -1.50
N PRO A 93 -7.44 17.71 -0.66
CA PRO A 93 -8.77 18.19 -0.97
C PRO A 93 -8.81 19.22 -2.10
N THR A 94 -7.67 19.84 -2.43
CA THR A 94 -7.61 20.99 -3.35
C THR A 94 -6.64 20.79 -4.51
N VAL A 95 -5.62 19.94 -4.34
CA VAL A 95 -4.60 19.72 -5.35
C VAL A 95 -4.85 18.39 -6.05
N THR A 96 -5.08 18.47 -7.36
CA THR A 96 -5.38 17.32 -8.21
C THR A 96 -4.37 17.20 -9.35
N ALA A 97 -4.15 15.98 -9.82
CA ALA A 97 -3.40 15.65 -11.02
C ALA A 97 -4.25 14.67 -11.85
N GLY A 98 -4.41 14.94 -13.16
CA GLY A 98 -5.30 14.13 -14.00
C GLY A 98 -6.76 14.11 -13.51
N GLY A 99 -7.20 15.17 -12.82
CA GLY A 99 -8.52 15.25 -12.20
C GLY A 99 -8.70 14.42 -10.93
N LYS A 100 -7.63 13.79 -10.41
CA LYS A 100 -7.66 12.98 -9.18
C LYS A 100 -6.86 13.66 -8.05
N PRO A 101 -7.32 13.60 -6.79
CA PRO A 101 -6.56 14.12 -5.65
C PRO A 101 -5.15 13.52 -5.56
N ILE A 102 -4.15 14.37 -5.37
CA ILE A 102 -2.75 13.94 -5.16
C ILE A 102 -2.62 13.24 -3.80
N ALA A 103 -1.97 12.08 -3.79
CA ALA A 103 -1.68 11.33 -2.57
C ALA A 103 -0.52 11.97 -1.79
N THR A 104 -0.56 11.89 -0.47
CA THR A 104 0.44 12.51 0.42
C THR A 104 0.83 11.59 1.58
N SER A 105 1.84 11.99 2.36
CA SER A 105 2.25 11.32 3.59
C SER A 105 1.18 11.34 4.70
N SER A 106 0.09 12.10 4.53
CA SER A 106 -1.09 12.07 5.41
C SER A 106 -2.30 11.37 4.78
N SER A 107 -2.16 10.81 3.58
CA SER A 107 -3.23 10.06 2.92
C SER A 107 -3.59 8.79 3.69
N GLN A 108 -4.87 8.46 3.71
CA GLN A 108 -5.34 7.15 4.14
C GLN A 108 -4.97 6.14 3.07
N VAL A 109 -4.45 5.00 3.52
CA VAL A 109 -4.04 3.89 2.65
C VAL A 109 -4.52 2.58 3.28
N SER A 110 -4.88 1.63 2.43
CA SER A 110 -5.12 0.24 2.84
C SER A 110 -3.95 -0.64 2.48
N MET A 111 -3.81 -1.72 3.23
CA MET A 111 -2.98 -2.87 2.93
C MET A 111 -3.83 -4.14 3.06
N CYS A 112 -3.67 -5.05 2.10
CA CYS A 112 -4.60 -6.16 1.89
C CYS A 112 -6.04 -5.63 1.82
N ALA A 113 -7.06 -6.40 2.21
CA ALA A 113 -8.44 -5.92 2.18
C ALA A 113 -8.83 -5.11 3.43
N GLN A 114 -8.21 -3.94 3.63
CA GLN A 114 -8.63 -2.89 4.58
C GLN A 114 -7.86 -2.80 5.91
N VAL A 115 -6.73 -3.49 6.09
CA VAL A 115 -5.86 -3.17 7.23
C VAL A 115 -5.29 -1.76 6.99
N PRO A 116 -5.31 -0.85 7.98
CA PRO A 116 -4.70 0.46 7.82
C PRO A 116 -3.19 0.34 7.58
N GLY A 117 -2.73 0.93 6.47
CA GLY A 117 -1.29 1.08 6.20
C GLY A 117 -0.81 2.47 6.58
N GLN A 118 0.48 2.71 6.35
CA GLN A 118 1.12 4.01 6.46
C GLN A 118 1.85 4.34 5.15
N PRO A 119 1.61 5.51 4.57
CA PRO A 119 2.36 5.96 3.41
C PRO A 119 3.77 6.42 3.82
N VAL A 120 4.78 6.06 3.05
CA VAL A 120 6.17 6.46 3.25
C VAL A 120 6.65 7.21 2.02
N ALA A 121 6.71 8.54 2.13
CA ALA A 121 7.16 9.45 1.08
C ALA A 121 8.69 9.50 1.03
N THR A 122 9.27 9.61 -0.17
CA THR A 122 10.72 9.80 -0.34
C THR A 122 11.12 11.21 -0.76
N VAL A 123 10.15 12.08 -1.04
CA VAL A 123 10.37 13.48 -1.44
C VAL A 123 10.33 14.39 -0.21
N SER A 124 11.39 15.16 0.04
CA SER A 124 11.52 16.02 1.23
C SER A 124 11.23 17.51 0.99
N ASP A 125 11.32 17.99 -0.25
CA ASP A 125 11.33 19.44 -0.55
C ASP A 125 10.07 19.94 -1.29
N VAL A 126 9.04 19.10 -1.37
CA VAL A 126 7.74 19.46 -1.96
C VAL A 126 6.66 19.14 -0.96
N THR A 127 5.74 20.08 -0.75
CA THR A 127 4.60 19.90 0.15
C THR A 127 3.30 20.24 -0.55
N VAL A 128 2.28 19.43 -0.32
CA VAL A 128 0.91 19.62 -0.80
C VAL A 128 0.02 19.99 0.39
N ALA A 129 -0.83 21.01 0.19
CA ALA A 129 -1.78 21.50 1.18
C ALA A 129 -3.20 20.97 0.92
#